data_AF-A0A8T1S7F7-F1
#
_entry.id   AF-A0A8T1S7F7-F1
#
_cell.length_a   1.000
_cell.length_b   1.000
_cell.length_c   1.000
_cell.angle_alpha   90.00
_cell.angle_beta   90.00
_cell.angle_gamma   90.00
#
_symmetry.space_group_name_H-M   'P 1'
#
loop_
_entity.id
_entity.type
_entity.pdbx_description
1 polymer ?
#
loop_
_entity_poly.entity_id
_entity_poly.type
_entity_poly.pdbx_seq_one_letter_code
_entity_poly.pdbx_strand_id
1 'polypeptide(L)'
;MIPLPCVSLSCSLSTGDLTDAGCGDLAAVFGTNQSLTELDLGYNKLGDAGVKLLCEGLKQNCKCCEKSSTSECGVTAAGCGDLAAFLKTRQNLTKLYLDNNVSLGDAGVRLLCEGLTHPNCKLETLV
;
A
#
# COMPACT_ATOMS: atom_id res chain seq x y z
N MET A 1 27.54 -2.74 -8.21
CA MET A 1 26.26 -3.41 -8.55
C MET A 1 25.36 -2.37 -9.19
N ILE A 2 25.06 -2.52 -10.47
CA ILE A 2 24.11 -1.64 -11.16
C ILE A 2 22.73 -2.08 -10.67
N PRO A 3 21.89 -1.22 -10.04
CA PRO A 3 20.51 -1.59 -9.75
C PRO A 3 19.86 -1.95 -11.09
N LEU A 4 19.30 -3.15 -11.18
CA LEU A 4 18.47 -3.51 -12.33
C LEU A 4 17.39 -2.42 -12.48
N PRO A 5 17.18 -1.86 -13.68
CA PRO A 5 16.14 -0.87 -13.86
C PRO A 5 14.82 -1.50 -13.44
N CYS A 6 14.09 -0.79 -12.57
CA CYS A 6 12.72 -1.12 -12.22
C CYS A 6 11.92 -1.25 -13.53
N VAL A 7 11.66 -2.47 -13.99
CA VAL A 7 10.83 -2.68 -15.18
C VAL A 7 9.40 -2.40 -14.77
N SER A 8 8.78 -1.36 -15.33
CA SER A 8 7.43 -0.96 -14.92
C SER A 8 6.46 -2.14 -15.01
N LEU A 9 5.95 -2.56 -13.85
CA LEU A 9 4.91 -3.56 -13.73
C LEU A 9 3.78 -2.92 -12.94
N SER A 10 2.62 -2.79 -13.59
CA SER A 10 1.38 -2.32 -13.00
C SER A 10 0.46 -3.53 -12.79
N CYS A 11 -0.04 -3.70 -11.57
CA CYS A 11 -0.99 -4.74 -11.22
C CYS A 11 -2.31 -4.10 -10.80
N SER A 12 -3.40 -4.37 -11.52
CA SER A 12 -4.75 -3.91 -11.18
C SER A 12 -5.66 -5.12 -10.97
N LEU A 13 -6.26 -5.23 -9.78
CA LEU A 13 -7.13 -6.35 -9.38
C LEU A 13 -8.51 -5.89 -8.89
N SER A 14 -9.08 -4.85 -9.49
CA SER A 14 -10.35 -4.22 -9.05
C SER A 14 -11.62 -4.99 -9.46
N THR A 15 -11.73 -6.27 -9.08
CA THR A 15 -12.92 -7.09 -9.39
C THR A 15 -13.92 -7.19 -8.24
N GLY A 16 -13.58 -6.72 -7.03
CA GLY A 16 -14.44 -6.81 -5.84
C GLY A 16 -14.41 -8.15 -5.13
N ASP A 17 -13.75 -9.15 -5.71
CA ASP A 17 -13.65 -10.53 -5.19
C ASP A 17 -12.39 -10.77 -4.36
N LEU A 18 -11.43 -9.84 -4.37
CA LEU A 18 -10.22 -9.98 -3.58
C LEU A 18 -10.54 -9.73 -2.10
N THR A 19 -10.32 -10.77 -1.30
CA THR A 19 -10.50 -10.79 0.16
C THR A 19 -9.15 -10.78 0.88
N ASP A 20 -9.17 -10.59 2.20
CA ASP A 20 -8.00 -10.67 3.07
C ASP A 20 -7.18 -11.97 2.89
N ALA A 21 -7.82 -13.10 2.61
CA ALA A 21 -7.15 -14.36 2.29
C ALA A 21 -6.28 -14.26 1.03
N GLY A 22 -6.77 -13.60 -0.03
CA GLY A 22 -6.03 -13.39 -1.27
C GLY A 22 -4.87 -12.40 -1.11
N CYS A 23 -4.92 -11.51 -0.11
CA CYS A 23 -3.82 -10.60 0.20
C CYS A 23 -2.55 -11.31 0.67
N GLY A 24 -2.68 -12.49 1.31
CA GLY A 24 -1.51 -13.28 1.72
C GLY A 24 -0.70 -13.78 0.53
N ASP A 25 -1.38 -14.31 -0.49
CA ASP A 25 -0.73 -14.78 -1.71
C ASP A 25 -0.10 -13.63 -2.49
N LEU A 26 -0.79 -12.49 -2.60
CA LEU A 26 -0.25 -11.27 -3.21
C LEU A 26 0.97 -10.75 -2.44
N ALA A 27 0.93 -10.75 -1.11
CA ALA A 27 2.05 -10.33 -0.28
C ALA A 27 3.28 -11.19 -0.51
N ALA A 28 3.12 -12.52 -0.69
CA ALA A 28 4.22 -13.41 -1.05
C ALA A 28 4.81 -13.07 -2.43
N VAL A 29 3.96 -12.77 -3.42
CA VAL A 29 4.40 -12.32 -4.75
C VAL A 29 5.18 -11.00 -4.67
N PHE A 30 4.66 -9.99 -3.98
CA PHE A 30 5.34 -8.70 -3.80
C PHE A 30 6.61 -8.81 -2.97
N GLY A 31 6.66 -9.77 -2.05
CA GLY A 31 7.86 -10.13 -1.30
C GLY A 31 8.98 -10.69 -2.16
N THR A 32 8.74 -11.03 -3.43
CA THR A 32 9.78 -11.52 -4.36
C THR A 32 9.97 -10.61 -5.57
N ASN A 33 8.98 -9.76 -5.87
CA ASN A 33 8.99 -8.90 -7.04
C ASN A 33 9.70 -7.56 -6.77
N GLN A 34 10.86 -7.37 -7.39
CA GLN A 34 11.64 -6.13 -7.29
C GLN A 34 11.28 -5.09 -8.35
N SER A 35 10.46 -5.44 -9.34
CA SER A 35 10.16 -4.59 -10.49
C SER A 35 8.81 -3.87 -10.38
N LEU A 36 7.95 -4.26 -9.44
CA LEU A 36 6.64 -3.61 -9.27
C LEU A 36 6.78 -2.10 -9.03
N THR A 37 6.14 -1.31 -9.89
CA THR A 37 6.15 0.16 -9.84
C THR A 37 4.79 0.73 -9.44
N GLU A 38 3.70 0.03 -9.79
CA GLU A 38 2.34 0.48 -9.51
C GLU A 38 1.47 -0.70 -9.03
N LEU A 39 0.68 -0.45 -7.99
CA LEU A 39 -0.26 -1.41 -7.44
C LEU A 39 -1.63 -0.76 -7.26
N ASP A 40 -2.63 -1.23 -7.99
CA ASP A 40 -4.01 -0.82 -7.84
C ASP A 40 -4.89 -1.97 -7.35
N LEU A 41 -5.30 -1.88 -6.09
CA LEU A 41 -6.21 -2.82 -5.46
C LEU A 41 -7.53 -2.14 -5.09
N GLY A 42 -7.81 -0.96 -5.64
CA GLY A 42 -9.05 -0.26 -5.37
C GLY A 42 -10.27 -1.12 -5.67
N TYR A 43 -11.39 -0.84 -5.01
CA TYR A 43 -12.66 -1.54 -5.16
C TYR A 43 -12.62 -3.02 -4.75
N ASN A 44 -11.79 -3.39 -3.77
CA ASN A 44 -11.72 -4.76 -3.23
C ASN A 44 -11.98 -4.82 -1.73
N LYS A 45 -12.57 -5.90 -1.23
CA LYS A 45 -12.90 -6.02 0.21
C LYS A 45 -11.72 -6.53 1.04
N LEU A 46 -10.63 -5.76 1.05
CA LEU A 46 -9.38 -6.13 1.73
C LEU A 46 -9.51 -6.06 3.26
N GLY A 47 -10.16 -4.99 3.75
CA GLY A 47 -10.19 -4.63 5.16
C GLY A 47 -8.79 -4.35 5.74
N ASP A 48 -8.74 -4.14 7.06
CA ASP A 48 -7.48 -3.85 7.76
C ASP A 48 -6.48 -5.03 7.68
N ALA A 49 -6.98 -6.26 7.79
CA ALA A 49 -6.16 -7.47 7.72
C ALA A 49 -5.48 -7.62 6.35
N GLY A 50 -6.22 -7.39 5.26
CA GLY A 50 -5.67 -7.43 3.90
C GLY A 50 -4.61 -6.36 3.69
N VAL A 51 -4.87 -5.11 4.12
CA VAL A 51 -3.89 -4.00 4.04
C VAL A 51 -2.63 -4.31 4.83
N LYS A 52 -2.75 -4.89 6.02
CA LYS A 52 -1.61 -5.30 6.84
C LYS A 52 -0.71 -6.30 6.12
N LEU A 53 -1.30 -7.37 5.57
CA LEU A 53 -0.56 -8.39 4.81
C LEU A 53 0.15 -7.78 3.60
N LEU A 54 -0.53 -6.91 2.85
CA LEU A 54 0.05 -6.22 1.70
C LEU A 54 1.22 -5.33 2.12
N CYS A 55 1.07 -4.57 3.21
CA CYS A 55 2.14 -3.76 3.78
C CYS A 55 3.36 -4.62 4.17
N GLU A 56 3.13 -5.78 4.78
CA GLU A 56 4.18 -6.74 5.16
C GLU A 56 4.89 -7.36 3.95
N GLY A 57 4.17 -7.67 2.88
CA GLY A 57 4.74 -8.17 1.63
C GLY A 57 5.56 -7.12 0.90
N LEU A 58 5.00 -5.91 0.73
CA LEU A 58 5.66 -4.78 0.08
C LEU A 58 6.92 -4.35 0.85
N LYS A 59 6.86 -4.28 2.19
CA LYS A 59 7.87 -4.84 3.10
C LYS A 59 9.23 -5.22 2.51
N GLN A 60 9.26 -6.41 1.95
CA GLN A 60 10.47 -7.21 1.94
C GLN A 60 11.33 -6.94 0.71
N ASN A 61 10.73 -6.62 -0.44
CA ASN A 61 11.50 -6.52 -1.69
C ASN A 61 10.98 -5.49 -2.70
N CYS A 62 9.87 -4.80 -2.44
CA CYS A 62 9.32 -3.83 -3.38
C CYS A 62 10.04 -2.47 -3.26
N LYS A 63 11.21 -2.37 -3.90
CA LYS A 63 12.01 -1.14 -3.95
C LYS A 63 11.52 -0.15 -4.99
N CYS A 64 10.76 -0.59 -5.98
CA CYS A 64 10.40 0.25 -7.13
C CYS A 64 8.96 0.78 -7.08
N CYS A 65 8.17 0.42 -6.08
CA CYS A 65 6.76 0.82 -6.05
C CYS A 65 6.63 2.31 -5.72
N GLU A 66 6.13 3.03 -6.71
CA GLU A 66 5.89 4.46 -6.70
C GLU A 66 4.42 4.79 -6.43
N LYS A 67 3.50 3.91 -6.83
CA LYS A 67 2.05 4.15 -6.71
C LYS A 67 1.34 2.96 -6.06
N SER A 68 0.49 3.23 -5.09
CA SER A 68 -0.39 2.23 -4.48
C SER A 68 -1.82 2.78 -4.31
N SER A 69 -2.83 1.97 -4.59
CA SER A 69 -4.24 2.31 -4.41
C SER A 69 -4.95 1.20 -3.63
N THR A 70 -5.63 1.60 -2.55
CA THR A 70 -6.55 0.75 -1.77
C THR A 70 -7.87 1.48 -1.57
N SER A 71 -8.32 2.20 -2.59
CA SER A 71 -9.57 2.96 -2.56
C SER A 71 -10.77 2.03 -2.39
N GLU A 72 -11.78 2.45 -1.62
CA GLU A 72 -12.98 1.65 -1.33
C GLU A 72 -12.69 0.23 -0.81
N CYS A 73 -11.61 0.06 -0.03
CA CYS A 73 -11.16 -1.26 0.43
C CYS A 73 -11.65 -1.67 1.82
N GLY A 74 -12.50 -0.86 2.45
CA GLY A 74 -12.98 -1.09 3.81
C GLY A 74 -11.89 -0.87 4.87
N VAL A 75 -10.89 -0.04 4.57
CA VAL A 75 -9.82 0.31 5.49
C VAL A 75 -10.37 1.20 6.61
N THR A 76 -10.01 0.88 7.84
CA THR A 76 -10.39 1.64 9.03
C THR A 76 -9.18 2.34 9.66
N ALA A 77 -9.40 3.02 10.78
CA ALA A 77 -8.32 3.57 11.60
C ALA A 77 -7.22 2.55 11.97
N ALA A 78 -7.55 1.26 12.10
CA ALA A 78 -6.54 0.25 12.42
C ALA A 78 -5.57 0.03 11.24
N GLY A 79 -6.09 -0.12 10.01
CA GLY A 79 -5.26 -0.23 8.80
C GLY A 79 -4.42 1.02 8.53
N CYS A 80 -4.87 2.20 8.95
CA CYS A 80 -4.04 3.42 8.90
C CYS A 80 -2.74 3.31 9.69
N GLY A 81 -2.72 2.58 10.81
CA GLY A 81 -1.50 2.35 11.59
C GLY A 81 -0.47 1.53 10.80
N ASP A 82 -0.94 0.49 10.11
CA ASP A 82 -0.09 -0.33 9.25
C ASP A 82 0.42 0.44 8.03
N LEU A 83 -0.44 1.24 7.39
CA LEU A 83 -0.06 2.15 6.32
C LEU A 83 0.96 3.20 6.78
N ALA A 84 0.77 3.80 7.95
CA ALA A 84 1.71 4.76 8.52
C ALA A 84 3.08 4.12 8.77
N ALA A 85 3.11 2.92 9.34
CA ALA A 85 4.33 2.15 9.52
C ALA A 85 4.98 1.78 8.17
N PHE A 86 4.18 1.47 7.16
CA PHE A 86 4.65 1.22 5.80
C PHE A 86 5.32 2.45 5.19
N LEU A 87 4.68 3.62 5.25
CA LEU A 87 5.20 4.89 4.73
C LEU A 87 6.57 5.26 5.33
N LYS A 88 6.79 4.96 6.62
CA LYS A 88 8.09 5.19 7.30
C LYS A 88 9.25 4.39 6.69
N THR A 89 8.93 3.25 6.07
CA THR A 89 9.92 2.32 5.48
C THR A 89 10.12 2.52 3.97
N ARG A 90 9.21 3.22 3.28
CA ARG A 90 9.25 3.39 1.82
C ARG A 90 9.87 4.73 1.45
N GLN A 91 10.91 4.69 0.63
CA GLN A 91 11.53 5.90 0.09
C GLN A 91 11.10 6.24 -1.35
N ASN A 92 10.39 5.35 -2.02
CA ASN A 92 10.06 5.51 -3.44
C ASN A 92 8.55 5.64 -3.70
N LEU A 93 7.70 5.42 -2.70
CA LEU A 93 6.25 5.60 -2.85
C LEU A 93 5.92 7.10 -2.91
N THR A 94 5.45 7.56 -4.06
CA THR A 94 5.10 8.96 -4.33
C THR A 94 3.58 9.19 -4.38
N LYS A 95 2.78 8.14 -4.65
CA LYS A 95 1.32 8.25 -4.73
C LYS A 95 0.61 7.16 -3.94
N LEU A 96 -0.36 7.56 -3.12
CA LEU A 96 -1.22 6.68 -2.34
C LEU A 96 -2.67 7.14 -2.51
N TYR A 97 -3.55 6.22 -2.92
CA TYR A 97 -4.98 6.47 -3.06
C TYR A 97 -5.73 5.67 -1.99
N LEU A 98 -6.41 6.37 -1.09
CA LEU A 98 -7.24 5.86 0.00
C LEU A 98 -8.69 6.37 -0.09
N ASP A 99 -9.05 7.03 -1.19
CA ASP A 99 -10.40 7.57 -1.40
C ASP A 99 -11.48 6.51 -1.22
N ASN A 100 -12.68 6.95 -0.85
CA ASN A 100 -13.83 6.09 -0.59
C ASN A 100 -13.63 5.05 0.54
N ASN A 101 -12.59 5.16 1.38
CA ASN A 101 -12.52 4.48 2.68
C ASN A 101 -13.23 5.30 3.75
N VAL A 102 -14.55 5.13 3.85
CA VAL A 102 -15.43 5.93 4.72
C VAL A 102 -15.11 5.77 6.22
N SER A 103 -14.43 4.68 6.61
CA SER A 103 -14.22 4.30 8.01
C SER A 103 -12.84 4.68 8.59
N LEU A 104 -12.04 5.53 7.91
CA LEU A 104 -10.73 5.95 8.43
C LEU A 104 -10.86 6.76 9.72
N GLY A 105 -11.78 7.73 9.73
CA GLY A 105 -12.02 8.66 10.85
C GLY A 105 -10.79 9.50 11.25
N ASP A 106 -10.99 10.43 12.19
CA ASP A 106 -9.92 11.34 12.66
C ASP A 106 -8.72 10.59 13.26
N ALA A 107 -8.99 9.46 13.93
CA ALA A 107 -7.95 8.60 14.50
C ALA A 107 -7.05 8.01 13.41
N GLY A 108 -7.64 7.51 12.32
CA GLY A 108 -6.90 6.98 11.18
C GLY A 108 -6.08 8.07 10.47
N VAL A 109 -6.66 9.25 10.25
CA VAL A 109 -5.95 10.39 9.66
C VAL A 109 -4.75 10.80 10.52
N ARG A 110 -4.90 10.84 11.84
CA ARG A 110 -3.79 11.17 12.76
C ARG A 110 -2.63 10.19 12.62
N LEU A 111 -2.91 8.89 12.53
CA LEU A 111 -1.89 7.87 12.32
C LEU A 111 -1.18 8.05 10.98
N LEU A 112 -1.93 8.31 9.90
CA LEU A 112 -1.35 8.59 8.59
C LEU A 112 -0.42 9.82 8.65
N CYS A 113 -0.81 10.90 9.33
CA CYS A 113 0.05 12.08 9.52
C CYS A 113 1.38 11.73 10.22
N GLU A 114 1.39 10.83 11.20
CA GLU A 114 2.63 10.37 11.83
C GLU A 114 3.54 9.59 10.87
N GLY A 115 2.97 8.87 9.89
CA GLY A 115 3.73 8.22 8.82
C GLY A 115 4.31 9.22 7.82
N LEU A 116 3.48 10.19 7.41
CA LEU A 116 3.82 11.21 6.40
C LEU A 116 4.90 12.19 6.88
N THR A 117 4.93 12.49 8.18
CA THR A 117 5.94 13.37 8.78
C THR A 117 7.32 12.72 8.92
N HIS A 118 7.44 11.43 8.65
CA HIS A 118 8.70 10.72 8.77
C HIS A 118 9.66 11.12 7.62
N PRO A 119 10.95 11.37 7.88
CA PRO A 119 11.90 11.89 6.88
C PRO A 119 12.12 10.98 5.66
N ASN A 120 11.85 9.68 5.81
CA ASN A 120 11.92 8.72 4.72
C ASN A 120 10.69 8.73 3.82
N CYS A 121 9.56 9.28 4.26
CA CYS A 121 8.37 9.35 3.44
C CYS A 121 8.60 10.33 2.29
N LYS A 122 8.42 9.88 1.05
CA LYS A 122 8.52 10.69 -0.18
C LYS A 122 7.17 10.82 -0.89
N LEU A 123 6.07 10.66 -0.15
CA LEU A 123 4.74 10.75 -0.71
C LEU A 123 4.46 12.19 -1.19
N GLU A 124 4.10 12.33 -2.46
CA GLU A 124 3.77 13.60 -3.10
C GLU A 124 2.26 13.76 -3.28
N THR A 125 1.55 12.65 -3.46
CA THR A 125 0.10 12.61 -3.69
C THR A 125 -0.55 11.65 -2.71
N LEU A 126 -1.51 12.15 -1.92
CA LEU A 126 -2.45 11.38 -1.13
C LEU A 126 -3.86 11.80 -1.57
N VAL A 127 -4.66 10.85 -2.08
CA VAL A 127 -6.05 11.06 -2.50
C VAL A 127 -6.98 10.26 -1.62
#